data_AF-A0A7G6SLK6-F1
#
_entry.id   AF-A0A7G6SLK6-F1
#
_cell.length_a   1.000
_cell.length_b   1.000
_cell.length_c   1.000
_cell.angle_alpha   90.00
_cell.angle_beta   90.00
_cell.angle_gamma   90.00
#
_symmetry.space_group_name_H-M   'P 1'
#
loop_
_entity.id
_entity.type
_entity.pdbx_description
1 polymer ?
#
loop_
_entity_poly.entity_id
_entity_poly.type
_entity_poly.pdbx_seq_one_letter_code
_entity_poly.pdbx_strand_id
1 'polypeptide(L)'
;MNWLDFFASVIGSITSLAWPAAVVTAVWMFRGEIRPLLPRLRLKHKETEVSFRLDAAETVVGQLPAPPDTAPATPEELSRFEQLVNISPRTALMEIRREAEEAISNAASRAGYPPRAFGGTRGTLRMLRKHDLVDQNTSQLLDDLFAIGNAAAHDPQASLTAIDARRYRALADRVIAVLENPPPRSPSGPGDF
;
A
#
# COMPACT_ATOMS: atom_id res chain seq x y z
N MET A 1 16.45 59.10 10.18
CA MET A 1 15.70 57.89 10.61
C MET A 1 14.77 58.33 11.72
N ASN A 2 13.46 58.13 11.57
CA ASN A 2 12.52 58.52 12.62
C ASN A 2 12.70 57.60 13.82
N TRP A 3 12.57 58.15 15.03
CA TRP A 3 12.62 57.42 16.29
C TRP A 3 11.60 56.25 16.31
N LEU A 4 10.47 56.42 15.63
CA LEU A 4 9.45 55.38 15.41
C LEU A 4 9.95 54.21 14.55
N ASP A 5 10.78 54.48 13.53
CA ASP A 5 11.35 53.45 12.66
C ASP A 5 12.36 52.57 13.41
N PHE A 6 13.09 53.16 14.36
CA PHE A 6 14.02 52.44 15.23
C PHE A 6 13.28 51.43 16.12
N PHE A 7 12.21 51.84 16.82
CA PHE A 7 11.40 50.93 17.62
C PHE A 7 10.72 49.84 16.79
N ALA A 8 10.24 50.18 15.59
CA ALA A 8 9.67 49.19 14.67
C ALA A 8 10.71 48.13 14.25
N SER A 9 11.95 48.53 13.99
CA SER A 9 13.03 47.59 13.63
C SER A 9 13.45 46.68 14.79
N VAL A 10 13.50 47.22 16.01
CA VAL A 10 13.83 46.44 17.22
C VAL A 10 12.72 45.45 17.54
N ILE A 11 11.45 45.87 17.47
CA ILE A 11 10.29 44.99 17.70
C ILE A 11 10.20 43.91 16.61
N GLY A 12 10.45 44.26 15.35
CA GLY A 12 10.46 43.31 14.24
C GLY A 12 11.55 42.25 14.38
N SER A 13 12.73 42.63 14.86
CA SER A 13 13.83 41.70 15.13
C SER A 13 13.51 40.76 16.30
N ILE A 14 12.95 41.28 17.39
CA ILE A 14 12.51 40.47 18.54
C ILE A 14 11.40 39.50 18.14
N THR A 15 10.43 39.94 17.34
CA THR A 15 9.32 39.08 16.87
C THR A 15 9.80 38.00 15.90
N SER A 16 10.78 38.31 15.06
CA SER A 16 11.41 37.34 14.16
C SER A 16 12.21 36.27 14.92
N LEU A 17 12.77 36.62 16.08
CA LEU A 17 13.49 35.68 16.96
C LEU A 17 12.60 35.01 18.01
N ALA A 18 11.39 35.49 18.21
CA ALA A 18 10.44 34.93 19.16
C ALA A 18 9.95 33.55 18.72
N TRP A 19 9.65 33.33 17.43
CA TRP A 19 9.14 32.03 16.96
C TRP A 19 10.21 30.91 16.97
N PRO A 20 11.48 31.10 16.56
CA PRO A 20 12.49 30.06 16.67
C PRO A 20 12.82 29.80 18.15
N ALA A 21 12.92 30.85 18.97
CA ALA A 21 13.15 30.71 20.40
C ALA A 21 12.01 29.96 21.09
N ALA A 22 10.75 30.22 20.72
CA ALA A 22 9.60 29.49 21.22
C ALA A 22 9.64 28.02 20.82
N VAL A 23 10.00 27.70 19.57
CA VAL A 23 10.15 26.31 19.10
C VAL A 23 11.26 25.59 19.87
N VAL A 24 12.44 26.20 20.01
CA VAL A 24 13.56 25.61 20.75
C VAL A 24 13.20 25.40 22.22
N THR A 25 12.54 26.38 22.84
CA THR A 25 12.09 26.30 24.24
C THR A 25 11.06 25.19 24.43
N ALA A 26 10.09 25.08 23.51
CA ALA A 26 9.08 24.02 23.53
C ALA A 26 9.72 22.64 23.37
N VAL A 27 10.63 22.46 22.40
CA VAL A 27 11.34 21.18 22.20
C VAL A 27 12.18 20.85 23.43
N TRP A 28 12.84 21.82 24.05
CA TRP A 28 13.64 21.61 25.24
C TRP A 28 12.80 21.23 26.47
N MET A 29 11.65 21.90 26.67
CA MET A 29 10.71 21.64 27.77
C MET A 29 10.02 20.28 27.63
N PHE A 30 9.59 19.91 26.41
CA PHE A 30 8.88 18.68 26.12
C PHE A 30 9.79 17.52 25.70
N ARG A 31 11.12 17.65 25.77
CA ARG A 31 12.06 16.60 25.35
C ARG A 31 11.83 15.25 26.04
N GLY A 32 11.32 15.26 27.28
CA GLY A 32 11.00 14.06 28.05
C GLY A 32 9.80 13.29 27.50
N GLU A 33 8.78 14.02 27.03
CA GLU A 33 7.54 13.48 26.45
C GLU A 33 7.72 13.17 24.94
N ILE A 34 8.54 13.95 24.23
CA ILE A 34 8.84 13.72 22.81
C ILE A 34 9.63 12.41 22.62
N ARG A 35 10.59 12.10 23.51
CA ARG A 35 11.43 10.89 23.42
C ARG A 35 10.66 9.57 23.33
N PRO A 36 9.66 9.27 24.18
CA PRO A 36 8.86 8.05 24.06
C PRO A 36 7.85 8.10 22.91
N LEU A 37 7.51 9.30 22.40
CA LEU A 37 6.63 9.48 21.25
C LEU A 37 7.36 9.38 19.91
N LEU A 38 8.66 9.67 19.85
CA LEU A 38 9.50 9.54 18.65
C LEU A 38 9.42 8.16 17.97
N PRO A 39 9.54 7.03 18.68
CA PRO A 39 9.39 5.70 18.05
C PRO A 39 7.95 5.40 17.60
N ARG A 40 6.94 6.11 18.13
CA ARG A 40 5.54 6.05 17.68
C ARG A 40 5.23 7.07 16.59
N LEU A 41 6.14 8.02 16.36
CA LEU A 41 6.06 9.04 15.34
C LEU A 41 6.33 8.35 14.00
N ARG A 42 5.27 7.83 13.38
CA ARG A 42 5.28 7.57 11.94
C ARG A 42 5.42 8.93 11.27
N LEU A 43 6.64 9.29 10.88
CA LEU A 43 6.91 10.38 9.96
C LEU A 43 6.13 10.09 8.67
N LYS A 44 4.90 10.59 8.61
CA LYS A 44 4.01 10.54 7.44
C LYS A 44 4.56 11.47 6.36
N HIS A 45 5.69 11.12 5.77
CA HIS A 45 6.01 11.62 4.43
C HIS A 45 5.30 10.71 3.44
N LYS A 46 4.04 11.06 3.17
CA LYS A 46 3.03 10.25 2.47
C LYS A 46 3.43 9.87 1.05
N GLU A 47 4.34 10.63 0.43
CA GLU A 47 4.94 10.35 -0.88
C GLU A 47 5.88 9.14 -0.84
N THR A 48 6.51 8.86 0.31
CA THR A 48 7.45 7.75 0.50
C THR A 48 6.76 6.48 1.00
N GLU A 49 5.53 6.56 1.53
CA GLU A 49 4.83 5.38 2.06
C GLU A 49 4.43 4.40 0.96
N VAL A 50 4.06 4.86 -0.24
CA VAL A 50 3.71 3.97 -1.35
C VAL A 50 4.98 3.28 -1.87
N SER A 51 6.02 4.04 -2.23
CA SER A 51 7.28 3.49 -2.72
C SER A 51 7.97 2.57 -1.71
N PHE A 52 8.04 2.95 -0.44
CA PHE A 52 8.62 2.12 0.62
C PHE A 52 7.83 0.83 0.86
N ARG A 53 6.50 0.86 0.73
CA ARG A 53 5.68 -0.35 0.84
C ARG A 53 5.79 -1.24 -0.39
N LEU A 54 6.00 -0.67 -1.58
CA LEU A 54 6.36 -1.45 -2.76
C LEU A 54 7.73 -2.11 -2.59
N ASP A 55 8.73 -1.40 -2.07
CA ASP A 55 10.06 -1.95 -1.80
C ASP A 55 9.98 -3.14 -0.82
N ALA A 56 9.19 -3.00 0.25
CA ALA A 56 8.96 -4.07 1.22
C ALA A 56 8.20 -5.26 0.61
N ALA A 57 7.18 -5.01 -0.22
CA ALA A 57 6.41 -6.06 -0.88
C ALA A 57 7.26 -6.85 -1.90
N GLU A 58 8.14 -6.17 -2.65
CA GLU A 58 9.07 -6.82 -3.57
C GLU A 58 10.05 -7.75 -2.85
N THR A 59 10.44 -7.42 -1.61
CA THR A 59 11.30 -8.30 -0.81
C THR A 59 10.60 -9.61 -0.46
N VAL A 60 9.29 -9.56 -0.19
CA VAL A 60 8.45 -10.74 0.09
C VAL A 60 8.21 -11.57 -1.17
N VAL A 61 8.05 -10.92 -2.32
CA VAL A 61 7.88 -11.60 -3.63
C VAL A 61 9.06 -12.51 -3.99
N GLY A 62 10.27 -12.19 -3.53
CA GLY A 62 11.43 -13.07 -3.68
C GLY A 62 11.28 -14.44 -2.99
N GLN A 63 10.35 -14.57 -2.04
CA GLN A 63 10.11 -15.79 -1.26
C GLN A 63 8.91 -16.61 -1.75
N LEU A 64 8.11 -16.08 -2.69
CA LEU A 64 7.02 -16.85 -3.28
C LEU A 64 7.54 -17.87 -4.31
N PRO A 65 6.81 -18.99 -4.52
CA PRO A 65 7.05 -19.87 -5.65
C PRO A 65 7.07 -19.06 -6.96
N ALA A 66 7.86 -19.50 -7.93
CA ALA A 66 7.83 -18.91 -9.27
C ALA A 66 6.38 -18.95 -9.80
N PRO A 67 5.91 -17.92 -10.50
CA PRO A 67 4.57 -17.93 -11.09
C PRO A 67 4.42 -19.21 -11.93
N PRO A 68 3.32 -19.97 -11.80
CA PRO A 68 3.00 -20.96 -12.81
C PRO A 68 2.86 -20.28 -14.17
N ASP A 69 3.08 -21.04 -15.26
CA ASP A 69 2.94 -20.59 -16.65
C ASP A 69 1.49 -20.11 -16.87
N THR A 70 1.26 -18.85 -16.53
CA THR A 70 -0.01 -18.16 -16.73
C THR A 70 0.13 -17.52 -18.10
N ALA A 71 -0.92 -17.58 -18.92
CA ALA A 71 -0.87 -17.04 -20.26
C ALA A 71 -0.38 -15.58 -20.20
N PRO A 72 0.73 -15.23 -20.88
CA PRO A 72 1.24 -13.87 -20.84
C PRO A 72 0.15 -12.91 -21.35
N ALA A 73 0.04 -11.75 -20.71
CA ALA A 73 -0.89 -10.71 -21.13
C ALA A 73 -0.73 -10.45 -22.64
N THR A 74 -1.86 -10.33 -23.33
CA THR A 74 -1.84 -10.09 -24.77
C THR A 74 -1.17 -8.74 -25.08
N PRO A 75 -0.55 -8.57 -26.26
CA PRO A 75 0.04 -7.29 -26.65
C PRO A 75 -0.95 -6.12 -26.58
N GLU A 76 -2.23 -6.41 -26.79
CA GLU A 76 -3.33 -5.45 -26.72
C GLU A 76 -3.64 -5.02 -25.28
N GLU A 77 -3.65 -5.95 -24.32
CA GLU A 77 -3.82 -5.66 -22.89
C GLU A 77 -2.65 -4.84 -22.33
N LEU A 78 -1.41 -5.19 -22.72
CA LEU A 78 -0.21 -4.43 -22.36
C LEU A 78 -0.26 -3.01 -22.93
N SER A 79 -0.70 -2.86 -24.18
CA SER A 79 -0.85 -1.56 -24.83
C SER A 79 -1.91 -0.69 -24.15
N ARG A 80 -3.07 -1.26 -23.81
CA ARG A 80 -4.13 -0.55 -23.07
C ARG A 80 -3.66 -0.09 -21.70
N PHE A 81 -2.92 -0.94 -21.00
CA PHE A 81 -2.36 -0.59 -19.70
C PHE A 81 -1.34 0.55 -19.79
N GLU A 82 -0.39 0.49 -20.72
CA GLU A 82 0.60 1.56 -20.89
C GLU A 82 -0.06 2.88 -21.27
N GLN A 83 -1.12 2.86 -22.09
CA GLN A 83 -1.93 4.05 -22.37
C GLN A 83 -2.57 4.59 -21.09
N LEU A 84 -3.16 3.72 -20.25
CA LEU A 84 -3.80 4.13 -19.00
C LEU A 84 -2.81 4.70 -17.98
N VAL A 85 -1.61 4.10 -17.88
CA VAL A 85 -0.51 4.60 -17.03
C VAL A 85 -0.06 5.98 -17.49
N ASN A 86 0.04 6.21 -18.79
CA ASN A 86 0.45 7.51 -19.34
C ASN A 86 -0.60 8.61 -19.13
N ILE A 87 -1.89 8.26 -19.11
CA ILE A 87 -2.99 9.20 -18.82
C ILE A 87 -3.10 9.47 -17.32
N SER A 88 -3.11 8.42 -16.50
CA SER A 88 -3.27 8.49 -15.05
C SER A 88 -2.74 7.20 -14.39
N PRO A 89 -1.53 7.23 -13.81
CA PRO A 89 -0.96 6.10 -13.06
C PRO A 89 -1.88 5.63 -11.93
N ARG A 90 -2.62 6.56 -11.32
CA ARG A 90 -3.60 6.26 -10.27
C ARG A 90 -4.75 5.43 -10.81
N THR A 91 -5.32 5.82 -11.95
CA THR A 91 -6.43 5.08 -12.56
C THR A 91 -5.98 3.68 -12.95
N ALA A 92 -4.77 3.56 -13.51
CA ALA A 92 -4.16 2.27 -13.81
C ALA A 92 -4.02 1.39 -12.56
N LEU A 93 -3.59 1.96 -11.43
CA LEU A 93 -3.49 1.24 -10.16
C LEU A 93 -4.86 0.74 -9.65
N MET A 94 -5.90 1.57 -9.76
CA MET A 94 -7.26 1.18 -9.35
C MET A 94 -7.82 0.04 -10.21
N GLU A 95 -7.52 0.05 -11.51
CA GLU A 95 -7.94 -1.04 -12.41
C GLU A 95 -7.25 -2.36 -12.03
N ILE A 96 -5.93 -2.34 -11.84
CA ILE A 96 -5.17 -3.52 -11.38
C ILE A 96 -5.73 -4.04 -10.05
N ARG A 97 -6.05 -3.14 -9.12
CA ARG A 97 -6.65 -3.53 -7.84
C ARG A 97 -8.00 -4.23 -8.07
N ARG A 98 -8.84 -3.70 -8.95
CA ARG A 98 -10.15 -4.29 -9.28
C ARG A 98 -9.97 -5.73 -9.81
N GLU A 99 -8.99 -5.96 -10.68
CA GLU A 99 -8.64 -7.29 -11.21
C GLU A 99 -8.24 -8.25 -10.07
N ALA A 100 -7.42 -7.81 -9.11
CA ALA A 100 -7.05 -8.63 -7.96
C ALA A 100 -8.24 -8.94 -7.03
N GLU A 101 -9.16 -7.99 -6.82
CA GLU A 101 -10.39 -8.21 -6.05
C GLU A 101 -11.32 -9.24 -6.75
N GLU A 102 -11.39 -9.18 -8.08
CA GLU A 102 -12.14 -10.13 -8.91
C GLU A 102 -11.53 -11.53 -8.83
N ALA A 103 -10.20 -11.66 -8.90
CA ALA A 103 -9.50 -12.94 -8.74
C ALA A 103 -9.81 -13.61 -7.38
N ILE A 104 -9.89 -12.84 -6.29
CA ILE A 104 -10.28 -13.35 -4.96
C ILE A 104 -11.74 -13.81 -4.96
N SER A 105 -12.64 -13.04 -5.56
CA SER A 105 -14.05 -13.40 -5.67
C SER A 105 -14.22 -14.70 -6.46
N ASN A 106 -13.46 -14.85 -7.55
CA ASN A 106 -13.46 -16.05 -8.38
C ASN A 106 -12.87 -17.25 -7.64
N ALA A 107 -11.78 -17.07 -6.88
CA ALA A 107 -11.22 -18.12 -6.02
C ALA A 107 -12.21 -18.61 -4.96
N ALA A 108 -12.93 -17.69 -4.30
CA ALA A 108 -13.97 -18.06 -3.34
C ALA A 108 -15.14 -18.80 -4.00
N SER A 109 -15.53 -18.37 -5.20
CA SER A 109 -16.60 -19.02 -5.97
C SER A 109 -16.21 -20.43 -6.41
N ARG A 110 -14.96 -20.63 -6.86
CA ARG A 110 -14.40 -21.97 -7.15
C ARG A 110 -14.38 -22.88 -5.93
N ALA A 111 -14.19 -22.32 -4.74
CA ALA A 111 -14.26 -23.06 -3.48
C ALA A 111 -15.70 -23.29 -2.96
N GLY A 112 -16.73 -22.87 -3.72
CA GLY A 112 -18.14 -23.10 -3.37
C GLY A 112 -18.74 -22.04 -2.44
N TYR A 113 -18.05 -20.91 -2.22
CA TYR A 113 -18.56 -19.84 -1.37
C TYR A 113 -19.20 -18.72 -2.22
N PRO A 114 -20.36 -18.18 -1.79
CA PRO A 114 -21.00 -17.10 -2.53
C PRO A 114 -20.17 -15.81 -2.51
N PRO A 115 -20.10 -15.06 -3.63
CA PRO A 115 -19.42 -13.78 -3.67
C PRO A 115 -20.03 -12.82 -2.64
N ARG A 116 -19.16 -12.04 -1.96
CA ARG A 116 -19.51 -11.07 -0.91
C ARG A 116 -20.15 -11.61 0.38
N ALA A 117 -20.23 -12.93 0.57
CA ALA A 117 -20.80 -13.53 1.79
C ALA A 117 -20.11 -13.10 3.10
N PHE A 118 -18.87 -12.61 3.02
CA PHE A 118 -18.03 -12.31 4.18
C PHE A 118 -17.75 -10.81 4.38
N GLY A 119 -18.61 -9.91 3.90
CA GLY A 119 -18.46 -8.46 4.16
C GLY A 119 -17.36 -7.78 3.33
N GLY A 120 -17.17 -8.25 2.09
CA GLY A 120 -16.23 -7.67 1.12
C GLY A 120 -14.90 -8.42 1.00
N THR A 121 -14.00 -7.91 0.17
CA THR A 121 -12.76 -8.59 -0.26
C THR A 121 -11.88 -9.06 0.89
N ARG A 122 -11.68 -8.23 1.92
CA ARG A 122 -10.86 -8.58 3.10
C ARG A 122 -11.47 -9.70 3.93
N GLY A 123 -12.80 -9.74 4.05
CA GLY A 123 -13.48 -10.81 4.76
C GLY A 123 -13.39 -12.12 3.98
N THR A 124 -13.54 -12.06 2.66
CA THR A 124 -13.31 -13.21 1.77
C THR A 124 -11.87 -13.73 1.88
N LEU A 125 -10.87 -12.85 1.88
CA LEU A 125 -9.46 -13.23 2.05
C LEU A 125 -9.20 -13.92 3.39
N ARG A 126 -9.75 -13.38 4.47
CA ARG A 126 -9.64 -14.00 5.81
C ARG A 126 -10.27 -15.39 5.85
N MET A 127 -11.41 -15.57 5.17
CA MET A 127 -12.06 -16.88 5.02
C MET A 127 -11.16 -17.84 4.23
N LEU A 128 -10.66 -17.41 3.07
CA LEU A 128 -9.77 -18.23 2.24
C LEU A 128 -8.55 -18.71 3.03
N ARG A 129 -7.95 -17.83 3.83
CA ARG A 129 -6.85 -18.21 4.75
C ARG A 129 -7.31 -19.18 5.83
N LYS A 130 -8.46 -18.94 6.47
CA LYS A 130 -8.98 -19.79 7.56
C LYS A 130 -9.25 -21.23 7.10
N HIS A 131 -9.59 -21.41 5.82
CA HIS A 131 -9.85 -22.71 5.21
C HIS A 131 -8.65 -23.28 4.46
N ASP A 132 -7.43 -22.74 4.69
CA ASP A 132 -6.19 -23.17 4.06
C ASP A 132 -6.24 -23.19 2.51
N LEU A 133 -7.10 -22.36 1.92
CA LEU A 133 -7.21 -22.17 0.47
C LEU A 133 -6.16 -21.21 -0.07
N VAL A 134 -5.60 -20.39 0.83
CA VAL A 134 -4.50 -19.45 0.57
C VAL A 134 -3.55 -19.54 1.77
N ASP A 135 -2.26 -19.71 1.51
CA ASP A 135 -1.25 -19.79 2.55
C ASP A 135 -0.99 -18.42 3.20
N GLN A 136 -0.29 -18.42 4.34
CA GLN A 136 -0.03 -17.21 5.12
C GLN A 136 0.72 -16.14 4.32
N ASN A 137 1.67 -16.53 3.47
CA ASN A 137 2.48 -15.58 2.71
C ASN A 137 1.66 -14.88 1.63
N THR A 138 0.86 -15.64 0.87
CA THR A 138 -0.05 -15.08 -0.13
C THR A 138 -1.12 -14.19 0.50
N SER A 139 -1.66 -14.58 1.66
CA SER A 139 -2.60 -13.72 2.40
C SER A 139 -1.96 -12.40 2.82
N GLN A 140 -0.71 -12.43 3.28
CA GLN A 140 0.00 -11.22 3.72
C GLN A 140 0.32 -10.30 2.53
N LEU A 141 0.74 -10.86 1.40
CA LEU A 141 1.00 -10.09 0.18
C LEU A 141 -0.29 -9.43 -0.35
N LEU A 142 -1.43 -10.11 -0.26
CA LEU A 142 -2.73 -9.55 -0.61
C LEU A 142 -3.16 -8.41 0.32
N ASP A 143 -2.95 -8.56 1.63
CA ASP A 143 -3.23 -7.50 2.59
C ASP A 143 -2.37 -6.24 2.31
N ASP A 144 -1.09 -6.44 1.97
CA ASP A 144 -0.17 -5.37 1.60
C ASP A 144 -0.59 -4.67 0.31
N LEU A 145 -0.91 -5.45 -0.73
CA LEU A 145 -1.40 -4.96 -2.02
C LEU A 145 -2.63 -4.06 -1.85
N PHE A 146 -3.65 -4.52 -1.10
CA PHE A 146 -4.85 -3.72 -0.86
C PHE A 146 -4.61 -2.50 0.01
N ALA A 147 -3.68 -2.58 0.96
CA ALA A 147 -3.34 -1.41 1.74
C ALA A 147 -2.53 -0.39 0.91
N ILE A 148 -1.75 -0.79 -0.10
CA ILE A 148 -1.14 0.13 -1.08
C ILE A 148 -2.23 0.77 -1.95
N GLY A 149 -3.15 -0.03 -2.47
CA GLY A 149 -4.29 0.46 -3.25
C GLY A 149 -5.20 1.42 -2.49
N ASN A 150 -5.43 1.19 -1.18
CA ASN A 150 -6.18 2.12 -0.34
C ASN A 150 -5.45 3.46 -0.17
N ALA A 151 -4.12 3.43 0.03
CA ALA A 151 -3.34 4.66 0.13
C ALA A 151 -3.43 5.50 -1.15
N ALA A 152 -3.34 4.86 -2.31
CA ALA A 152 -3.47 5.51 -3.62
C ALA A 152 -4.88 6.11 -3.87
N ALA A 153 -5.94 5.51 -3.31
CA ALA A 153 -7.32 5.97 -3.46
C ALA A 153 -7.65 7.15 -2.53
N HIS A 154 -7.11 7.14 -1.31
CA HIS A 154 -7.43 8.15 -0.30
C HIS A 154 -6.69 9.48 -0.49
N ASP A 155 -5.63 9.52 -1.30
CA ASP A 155 -4.89 10.75 -1.57
C ASP A 155 -4.85 11.08 -3.08
N PRO A 156 -5.75 11.96 -3.55
CA PRO A 156 -5.76 12.45 -4.93
C PRO A 156 -4.51 13.25 -5.32
N GLN A 157 -3.76 13.77 -4.33
CA GLN A 157 -2.59 14.62 -4.52
C GLN A 157 -1.27 13.85 -4.42
N ALA A 158 -1.29 12.57 -3.99
CA ALA A 158 -0.10 11.73 -4.00
C ALA A 158 0.51 11.66 -5.41
N SER A 159 1.81 11.92 -5.52
CA SER A 159 2.59 11.89 -6.77
C SER A 159 2.87 10.44 -7.19
N LEU A 160 1.81 9.73 -7.60
CA LEU A 160 1.91 8.35 -8.04
C LEU A 160 2.55 8.31 -9.42
N THR A 161 3.70 7.64 -9.54
CA THR A 161 4.46 7.62 -10.80
C THR A 161 4.03 6.46 -11.69
N ALA A 162 4.37 6.56 -12.99
CA ALA A 162 4.22 5.44 -13.92
C ALA A 162 5.02 4.19 -13.48
N ILE A 163 6.16 4.40 -12.81
CA ILE A 163 6.98 3.32 -12.26
C ILE A 163 6.22 2.60 -11.16
N ASP A 164 5.60 3.34 -10.23
CA ASP A 164 4.82 2.74 -9.13
C ASP A 164 3.65 1.91 -9.65
N ALA A 165 2.96 2.39 -10.69
CA ALA A 165 1.86 1.65 -11.31
C ALA A 165 2.33 0.32 -11.95
N ARG A 166 3.49 0.32 -12.61
CA ARG A 166 4.07 -0.91 -13.20
C ARG A 166 4.53 -1.90 -12.13
N ARG A 167 5.20 -1.40 -11.08
CA ARG A 167 5.62 -2.25 -9.94
C ARG A 167 4.40 -2.86 -9.24
N TYR A 168 3.35 -2.06 -9.02
CA TYR A 168 2.08 -2.55 -8.47
C TYR A 168 1.43 -3.62 -9.35
N ARG A 169 1.47 -3.45 -10.68
CA ARG A 169 0.99 -4.47 -11.63
C ARG A 169 1.72 -5.79 -11.45
N ALA A 170 3.04 -5.78 -11.40
CA ALA A 170 3.84 -6.99 -11.24
C ALA A 170 3.51 -7.74 -9.93
N LEU A 171 3.26 -7.01 -8.84
CA LEU A 171 2.81 -7.59 -7.58
C LEU A 171 1.42 -8.24 -7.71
N ALA A 172 0.47 -7.53 -8.33
CA ALA A 172 -0.89 -8.01 -8.52
C ALA A 172 -0.95 -9.25 -9.43
N ASP A 173 -0.26 -9.22 -10.58
CA ASP A 173 -0.21 -10.33 -11.54
C ASP A 173 0.28 -11.62 -10.86
N ARG A 174 1.30 -11.51 -10.00
CA ARG A 174 1.83 -12.67 -9.28
C ARG A 174 0.84 -13.26 -8.28
N VAL A 175 0.09 -12.40 -7.61
CA VAL A 175 -0.94 -12.83 -6.65
C VAL A 175 -2.14 -13.42 -7.36
N ILE A 176 -2.59 -12.81 -8.47
CA ILE A 176 -3.68 -13.32 -9.30
C ILE A 176 -3.32 -14.72 -9.80
N ALA A 177 -2.10 -14.91 -10.30
CA ALA A 177 -1.62 -16.22 -10.76
C ALA A 177 -1.68 -17.29 -9.66
N VAL A 178 -1.32 -16.96 -8.41
CA VAL A 178 -1.41 -17.88 -7.27
C VAL A 178 -2.88 -18.20 -6.92
N LEU A 179 -3.79 -17.24 -7.04
CA LEU A 179 -5.21 -17.47 -6.76
C LEU A 179 -5.88 -18.33 -7.85
N GLU A 180 -5.49 -18.16 -9.10
CA GLU A 180 -5.97 -18.94 -10.25
C GLU A 180 -5.43 -20.36 -10.26
N ASN A 181 -4.15 -20.51 -9.94
CA ASN A 181 -3.43 -21.78 -9.88
C ASN A 181 -2.87 -22.01 -8.48
N PRO A 182 -3.74 -22.34 -7.49
CA PRO A 182 -3.28 -22.55 -6.12
C PRO A 182 -2.27 -23.71 -6.06
N PRO A 183 -1.17 -23.57 -5.30
CA PRO A 183 -0.19 -24.64 -5.15
C PRO A 183 -0.85 -25.92 -4.63
N PRO A 184 -0.32 -27.10 -4.98
CA PRO A 184 -0.87 -28.38 -4.53
C PRO A 184 -0.92 -28.41 -3.01
N ARG A 185 -2.10 -28.76 -2.47
CA ARG A 185 -2.35 -28.82 -1.03
C ARG A 185 -1.31 -29.73 -0.38
N SER A 186 -0.56 -29.21 0.60
CA SER A 186 0.04 -30.11 1.58
C SER A 186 -1.12 -30.79 2.30
N PRO A 187 -1.17 -32.13 2.39
CA PRO A 187 -2.26 -32.80 3.10
C PRO A 187 -2.32 -32.23 4.51
N SER A 188 -3.46 -31.64 4.85
CA SER A 188 -3.80 -31.38 6.24
C SER A 188 -3.59 -32.69 6.99
N GLY A 189 -2.85 -32.62 8.09
CA GLY A 189 -2.59 -33.77 8.95
C GLY A 189 -3.89 -34.52 9.26
N PRO A 190 -3.83 -35.83 9.50
CA PRO A 190 -5.01 -36.68 9.65
C PRO A 190 -5.87 -36.16 10.81
N GLY A 191 -7.04 -35.60 10.50
CA GLY A 191 -7.80 -34.91 11.55
C GLY A 191 -9.28 -34.62 11.33
N ASP A 192 -9.80 -34.51 10.10
CA ASP A 192 -11.23 -34.15 9.91
C ASP A 192 -11.90 -35.03 8.84
N PHE A 193 -12.49 -36.15 9.32
CA PHE A 193 -13.62 -36.84 8.71
C PHE A 193 -14.84 -36.67 9.64
#